data_AF-A0AAW0CQT9-F1
#
_entry.id   AF-A0AAW0CQT9-F1
#
_cell.length_a   1.000
_cell.length_b   1.000
_cell.length_c   1.000
_cell.angle_alpha   90.00
_cell.angle_beta   90.00
_cell.angle_gamma   90.00
#
_symmetry.space_group_name_H-M   'P 1'
#
loop_
_entity.id
_entity.type
_entity.pdbx_description
1 polymer ?
#
loop_
_entity_poly.entity_id
_entity_poly.type
_entity_poly.pdbx_seq_one_letter_code
_entity_poly.pdbx_strand_id
1 'polypeptide(L)'
;MSDLAPQIHRKYSESLCVRKRVEALKSDIELLEAQWKPGGGVESFLQRFSIQRRRQQLVPLILQMNNIDAELEEFEIAGLSAQEAIAETAARMEVLRTQMHVDNATNGEGNRNILTLALAEGIEGRIVKQSLLAALTENGIRWSEDSVRSHIIRVFLL
;
A
#
# COMPACT_ATOMS: atom_id res chain seq x y z
N MET A 1 -2.77 -9.23 24.66
CA MET A 1 -1.50 -9.29 23.92
C MET A 1 -1.85 -9.13 22.46
N SER A 2 -1.46 -8.02 21.86
CA SER A 2 -1.95 -7.61 20.55
C SER A 2 -1.20 -8.32 19.43
N ASP A 3 -1.93 -9.12 18.64
CA ASP A 3 -1.46 -9.96 17.52
C ASP A 3 -1.43 -9.16 16.20
N LEU A 4 -1.14 -7.86 16.26
CA LEU A 4 -1.29 -6.91 15.14
C LEU A 4 -0.12 -6.96 14.13
N ALA A 5 1.13 -7.09 14.60
CA ALA A 5 2.30 -7.17 13.71
C ALA A 5 2.24 -8.37 12.73
N PRO A 6 1.83 -9.59 13.13
CA PRO A 6 1.57 -10.68 12.19
C PRO A 6 0.50 -10.36 11.13
N GLN A 7 -0.51 -9.57 11.48
CA GLN A 7 -1.59 -9.19 10.56
C GLN A 7 -1.08 -8.23 9.48
N ILE A 8 -0.24 -7.25 9.84
CA ILE A 8 0.39 -6.36 8.86
C ILE A 8 1.27 -7.17 7.89
N HIS A 9 2.11 -8.07 8.41
CA HIS A 9 2.95 -8.93 7.57
C HIS A 9 2.14 -9.81 6.62
N ARG A 10 0.99 -10.30 7.07
CA ARG A 10 0.06 -11.07 6.24
C ARG A 10 -0.53 -10.20 5.13
N LYS A 11 -1.04 -9.01 5.44
CA LYS A 11 -1.57 -8.06 4.45
C LYS A 11 -0.52 -7.64 3.42
N TYR A 12 0.71 -7.42 3.87
CA TYR A 12 1.84 -7.13 2.97
C TYR A 12 2.13 -8.29 2.02
N SER A 13 2.21 -9.51 2.54
CA SER A 13 2.43 -10.71 1.73
C SER A 13 1.33 -10.90 0.69
N GLU A 14 0.10 -10.55 1.05
CA GLU A 14 -1.04 -10.52 0.14
C GLU A 14 -0.88 -9.44 -0.94
N SER A 15 -0.56 -8.19 -0.58
CA SER A 15 -0.30 -7.10 -1.55
C SER A 15 0.79 -7.50 -2.55
N LEU A 16 1.93 -8.02 -2.08
CA LEU A 16 3.01 -8.50 -2.96
C LEU A 16 2.55 -9.61 -3.91
N CYS A 17 1.77 -10.57 -3.42
CA CYS A 17 1.24 -11.65 -4.24
C CYS A 17 0.30 -11.12 -5.33
N VAL A 18 -0.59 -10.20 -4.97
CA VAL A 18 -1.52 -9.56 -5.91
C VAL A 18 -0.75 -8.74 -6.94
N ARG A 19 0.26 -7.94 -6.54
CA ARG A 19 1.11 -7.16 -7.45
C ARG A 19 1.81 -8.05 -8.47
N LYS A 20 2.46 -9.12 -8.04
CA LYS A 20 3.10 -10.08 -8.95
C LYS A 20 2.11 -10.68 -9.95
N ARG A 21 0.88 -10.96 -9.52
CA ARG A 21 -0.19 -11.45 -10.41
C ARG A 21 -0.64 -10.38 -11.40
N VAL A 22 -0.78 -9.13 -10.97
CA VAL A 22 -1.11 -7.99 -11.84
C VAL A 22 -0.01 -7.78 -12.89
N GLU A 23 1.26 -7.75 -12.48
CA GLU A 23 2.41 -7.61 -13.37
C GLU A 23 2.49 -8.74 -14.39
N ALA A 24 2.39 -10.00 -13.93
CA ALA A 24 2.38 -11.16 -14.81
C ALA A 24 1.25 -11.06 -15.85
N LEU A 25 0.04 -10.68 -15.42
CA LEU A 25 -1.12 -10.57 -16.31
C LEU A 25 -1.00 -9.40 -17.29
N LYS A 26 -0.40 -8.27 -16.89
CA LYS A 26 -0.07 -7.15 -17.79
C LYS A 26 0.92 -7.57 -18.86
N SER A 27 2.03 -8.20 -18.47
CA SER A 27 3.04 -8.72 -19.40
C SER A 27 2.44 -9.73 -20.38
N ASP A 28 1.56 -10.61 -19.88
CA ASP A 28 0.80 -11.57 -20.68
C ASP A 28 -0.13 -10.90 -21.71
N ILE A 29 -0.74 -9.76 -21.37
CA ILE A 29 -1.58 -8.98 -22.28
C ILE A 29 -0.71 -8.30 -23.34
N GLU A 30 0.38 -7.64 -22.94
CA GLU A 30 1.31 -6.97 -23.85
C GLU A 30 1.89 -7.94 -24.88
N LEU A 31 2.25 -9.16 -24.44
CA LEU A 31 2.76 -10.19 -25.33
C LEU A 31 1.71 -10.69 -26.33
N LEU A 32 0.44 -10.83 -25.91
CA LEU A 32 -0.65 -11.18 -26.83
C LEU A 32 -0.97 -10.04 -27.81
N GLU A 33 -0.91 -8.80 -27.36
CA GLU A 33 -1.13 -7.61 -28.19
C GLU A 33 -0.02 -7.45 -29.22
N ALA A 34 1.24 -7.70 -28.86
CA ALA A 34 2.37 -7.68 -29.78
C ALA A 34 2.28 -8.77 -30.87
N GLN A 35 1.64 -9.90 -30.55
CA GLN A 35 1.43 -11.01 -31.49
C GLN A 35 0.17 -10.83 -32.36
N TRP A 36 -0.70 -9.89 -32.00
CA TRP A 36 -1.97 -9.70 -32.69
C TRP A 36 -1.76 -9.12 -34.09
N LYS A 37 -2.36 -9.75 -35.09
CA LYS A 37 -2.41 -9.25 -36.47
C LYS A 37 -3.84 -8.89 -36.86
N PRO A 38 -4.13 -7.62 -37.21
CA PRO A 38 -5.46 -7.25 -37.67
C PRO A 38 -5.79 -7.94 -39.01
N GLY A 39 -7.04 -8.38 -39.15
CA GLY A 39 -7.57 -8.94 -40.42
C GLY A 39 -7.46 -10.46 -40.59
N GLY A 40 -6.93 -11.21 -39.61
CA GLY A 40 -6.74 -12.67 -39.66
C GLY A 40 -7.98 -13.56 -39.48
N GLY A 41 -9.20 -13.05 -39.73
CA GLY A 41 -10.43 -13.84 -39.59
C GLY A 41 -10.65 -14.40 -38.16
N VAL A 42 -10.97 -15.69 -38.06
CA VAL A 42 -11.30 -16.37 -36.79
C VAL A 42 -10.14 -16.34 -35.79
N GLU A 43 -8.89 -16.49 -36.24
CA GLU A 43 -7.71 -16.45 -35.36
C GLU A 43 -7.55 -15.07 -34.70
N SER A 44 -7.73 -13.99 -35.47
CA SER A 44 -7.71 -12.63 -34.93
C SER A 44 -8.85 -12.38 -33.94
N PHE A 45 -10.02 -12.99 -34.15
CA PHE A 45 -11.13 -12.90 -33.20
C PHE A 45 -10.80 -13.62 -31.88
N LEU A 46 -10.25 -14.83 -31.95
CA LEU A 46 -9.84 -15.60 -30.76
C LEU A 46 -8.74 -14.91 -29.96
N GLN A 47 -7.76 -14.29 -30.62
CA GLN A 47 -6.71 -13.50 -29.97
C GLN A 47 -7.30 -12.28 -29.25
N ARG A 48 -8.15 -11.51 -29.92
CA ARG A 48 -8.83 -10.35 -29.32
C ARG A 48 -9.73 -10.75 -28.14
N PHE A 49 -10.43 -11.87 -28.24
CA PHE A 49 -11.22 -12.40 -27.13
C PHE A 49 -10.35 -12.82 -25.94
N SER A 50 -9.19 -13.42 -26.20
CA SER A 50 -8.22 -13.83 -25.17
C SER A 50 -7.62 -12.63 -24.44
N ILE A 51 -7.24 -11.58 -25.18
CA ILE A 51 -6.78 -10.29 -24.62
C ILE A 51 -7.88 -9.69 -23.74
N GLN A 52 -9.12 -9.63 -24.24
CA GLN A 52 -10.25 -9.07 -23.49
C GLN A 52 -10.54 -9.86 -22.20
N ARG A 53 -10.46 -11.20 -22.26
CA ARG A 53 -10.66 -12.06 -21.09
C ARG A 53 -9.58 -11.82 -20.03
N ARG A 54 -8.31 -11.66 -20.43
CA ARG A 54 -7.22 -11.33 -19.49
C ARG A 54 -7.41 -9.93 -18.89
N ARG A 55 -7.82 -8.93 -19.68
CA ARG A 55 -8.16 -7.59 -19.16
C ARG A 55 -9.29 -7.64 -18.12
N GLN A 56 -10.33 -8.45 -18.35
CA GLN A 56 -11.42 -8.64 -17.38
C GLN A 56 -10.93 -9.27 -16.07
N GLN A 57 -9.92 -10.15 -16.12
CA GLN A 57 -9.29 -10.74 -14.92
C GLN A 57 -8.39 -9.75 -14.17
N LEU A 58 -7.86 -8.73 -14.87
CA LEU A 58 -6.98 -7.72 -14.28
C LEU A 58 -7.74 -6.75 -13.36
N VAL A 59 -8.96 -6.36 -13.74
CA VAL A 59 -9.79 -5.39 -13.00
C VAL A 59 -9.95 -5.75 -11.50
N PRO A 60 -10.42 -6.96 -11.12
CA PRO A 60 -10.59 -7.30 -9.71
C PRO A 60 -9.26 -7.34 -8.95
N LEU A 61 -8.15 -7.72 -9.61
CA LEU A 61 -6.83 -7.74 -8.98
C LEU A 61 -6.30 -6.33 -8.72
N ILE A 62 -6.51 -5.39 -9.64
CA ILE A 62 -6.15 -3.97 -9.43
C ILE A 62 -6.97 -3.39 -8.28
N LEU A 63 -8.28 -3.67 -8.22
CA LEU A 63 -9.13 -3.21 -7.11
C LEU A 63 -8.68 -3.79 -5.77
N GLN A 64 -8.35 -5.09 -5.72
CA GLN A 64 -7.82 -5.73 -4.52
C GLN A 64 -6.48 -5.09 -4.11
N MET A 65 -5.56 -4.88 -5.05
CA MET A 65 -4.27 -4.23 -4.81
C MET A 65 -4.45 -2.83 -4.20
N ASN A 66 -5.30 -2.00 -4.82
CA ASN A 66 -5.55 -0.63 -4.36
C ASN A 66 -6.18 -0.59 -2.95
N ASN A 67 -7.08 -1.53 -2.64
CA ASN A 67 -7.67 -1.62 -1.29
C ASN A 67 -6.63 -2.00 -0.23
N ILE A 68 -5.78 -2.99 -0.52
CA ILE A 68 -4.74 -3.40 0.44
C ILE A 68 -3.72 -2.26 0.62
N ASP A 69 -3.35 -1.58 -0.46
CA ASP A 69 -2.41 -0.45 -0.40
C ASP A 69 -3.01 0.71 0.41
N ALA A 70 -4.30 1.04 0.23
CA ALA A 70 -5.00 2.06 1.02
C ALA A 70 -5.04 1.72 2.53
N GLU A 71 -5.27 0.45 2.88
CA GLU A 71 -5.26 -0.01 4.29
C GLU A 71 -3.86 0.00 4.94
N LEU A 72 -2.80 0.00 4.13
CA LEU A 72 -1.43 0.12 4.61
C LEU A 72 -1.02 1.59 4.76
N GLU A 73 -1.50 2.47 3.87
CA GLU A 73 -1.20 3.90 3.86
C GLU A 73 -2.00 4.71 4.90
N GLU A 74 -3.26 4.33 5.20
CA GLU A 74 -4.05 4.93 6.28
C GLU A 74 -4.26 3.95 7.43
N PHE A 75 -3.86 4.36 8.64
CA PHE A 75 -3.97 3.53 9.83
C PHE A 75 -4.57 4.27 11.02
N GLU A 76 -5.63 3.71 11.58
CA GLU A 76 -6.23 4.19 12.81
C GLU A 76 -5.54 3.56 14.03
N ILE A 77 -4.91 4.41 14.86
CA ILE A 77 -4.30 4.04 16.15
C ILE A 77 -5.20 4.37 17.35
N ALA A 78 -6.48 4.68 17.10
CA ALA A 78 -7.45 4.90 18.16
C ALA A 78 -7.61 3.65 19.04
N GLY A 79 -7.54 3.84 20.36
CA GLY A 79 -7.65 2.75 21.34
C GLY A 79 -6.36 1.98 21.62
N LEU A 80 -5.25 2.27 20.93
CA LEU A 80 -3.94 1.72 21.27
C LEU A 80 -3.29 2.52 22.41
N SER A 81 -2.53 1.82 23.25
CA SER A 81 -1.60 2.51 24.16
C SER A 81 -0.49 3.20 23.38
N ALA A 82 0.19 4.18 23.99
CA ALA A 82 1.29 4.89 23.35
C ALA A 82 2.39 3.95 22.84
N GLN A 83 2.71 2.91 23.61
CA GLN A 83 3.76 1.96 23.26
C GLN A 83 3.35 1.02 22.12
N GLU A 84 2.09 0.60 22.09
CA GLU A 84 1.53 -0.18 20.97
C GLU A 84 1.46 0.66 19.69
N ALA A 85 1.02 1.91 19.77
CA ALA A 85 0.97 2.82 18.63
C ALA A 85 2.36 3.05 18.03
N ILE A 86 3.40 3.22 18.85
CA ILE A 86 4.79 3.36 18.39
C ILE A 86 5.27 2.07 17.71
N ALA A 87 5.08 0.91 18.35
CA ALA A 87 5.53 -0.37 17.81
C ALA A 87 4.84 -0.70 16.47
N GLU A 88 3.54 -0.45 16.39
CA GLU A 88 2.73 -0.69 15.20
C GLU A 88 3.08 0.28 14.07
N THR A 89 3.31 1.56 14.39
CA THR A 89 3.79 2.55 13.43
C THR A 89 5.15 2.11 12.89
N ALA A 90 6.08 1.69 13.74
CA ALA A 90 7.40 1.20 13.32
C ALA A 90 7.30 -0.02 12.39
N ALA A 91 6.46 -1.00 12.73
CA ALA A 91 6.23 -2.18 11.89
C ALA A 91 5.67 -1.80 10.51
N ARG A 92 4.70 -0.88 10.45
CA ARG A 92 4.13 -0.39 9.18
C ARG A 92 5.14 0.39 8.35
N MET A 93 5.93 1.26 8.99
CA MET A 93 6.98 2.02 8.29
C MET A 93 8.00 1.08 7.65
N GLU A 94 8.42 0.02 8.34
CA GLU A 94 9.37 -0.96 7.81
C GLU A 94 8.79 -1.73 6.61
N VAL A 95 7.52 -2.11 6.70
CA VAL A 95 6.78 -2.78 5.62
C VAL A 95 6.66 -1.87 4.40
N LEU A 96 6.25 -0.62 4.59
CA LEU A 96 6.11 0.37 3.51
C LEU A 96 7.47 0.72 2.89
N ARG A 97 8.54 0.86 3.67
CA ARG A 97 9.92 1.05 3.16
C ARG A 97 10.36 -0.10 2.28
N THR A 98 10.07 -1.34 2.69
CA THR A 98 10.38 -2.53 1.88
C THR A 98 9.63 -2.48 0.55
N GLN A 99 8.35 -2.06 0.58
CA GLN A 99 7.50 -1.87 -0.59
C GLN A 99 8.06 -0.79 -1.54
N MET A 100 8.46 0.36 -1.01
CA MET A 100 9.09 1.45 -1.77
C MET A 100 10.37 1.01 -2.47
N HIS A 101 11.20 0.18 -1.82
CA HIS A 101 12.44 -0.28 -2.43
C HIS A 101 12.18 -1.21 -3.62
N VAL A 102 11.13 -2.03 -3.55
CA VAL A 102 10.69 -2.87 -4.67
C VAL A 102 10.08 -2.04 -5.80
N ASP A 103 9.21 -1.07 -5.48
CA ASP A 103 8.52 -0.25 -6.48
C ASP A 103 9.46 0.74 -7.19
N ASN A 104 10.45 1.32 -6.49
CA ASN A 104 11.46 2.19 -7.11
C ASN A 104 12.39 1.41 -8.04
N ALA A 105 12.61 0.12 -7.78
CA ALA A 105 13.39 -0.74 -8.67
C ALA A 105 12.64 -1.11 -9.96
N THR A 106 11.30 -1.05 -9.97
CA THR A 106 10.47 -1.48 -11.10
C THR A 106 9.77 -0.34 -11.86
N ASN A 107 9.26 0.70 -11.19
CA ASN A 107 8.28 1.62 -11.79
C ASN A 107 8.59 3.13 -11.65
N GLY A 108 9.59 3.55 -10.86
CA GLY A 108 10.02 4.95 -10.77
C GLY A 108 8.95 5.97 -10.29
N GLU A 109 7.84 5.52 -9.71
CA GLU A 109 6.76 6.39 -9.22
C GLU A 109 6.96 6.76 -7.73
N GLY A 110 7.26 8.03 -7.47
CA GLY A 110 7.71 8.55 -6.17
C GLY A 110 6.63 9.07 -5.21
N ASN A 111 5.36 8.66 -5.34
CA ASN A 111 4.27 9.20 -4.51
C ASN A 111 3.85 8.31 -3.31
N ARG A 112 4.46 7.14 -3.09
CA ARG A 112 4.09 6.15 -2.06
C ARG A 112 4.82 6.29 -0.73
N ASN A 113 5.28 7.49 -0.40
CA ASN A 113 6.22 7.70 0.70
C ASN A 113 5.57 8.25 1.97
N ILE A 114 4.26 8.13 2.12
CA ILE A 114 3.53 8.75 3.24
C ILE A 114 2.66 7.71 3.94
N LEU A 115 2.92 7.51 5.24
CA LEU A 115 2.04 6.78 6.15
C LEU A 115 1.17 7.78 6.90
N THR A 116 -0.15 7.68 6.75
CA THR A 116 -1.14 8.51 7.43
C THR A 116 -1.66 7.77 8.65
N LEU A 117 -1.53 8.40 9.81
CA LEU A 117 -1.94 7.89 11.12
C LEU A 117 -3.10 8.71 11.65
N ALA A 118 -4.23 8.07 11.91
CA ALA A 118 -5.40 8.67 12.55
C ALA A 118 -5.44 8.29 14.03
N LEU A 119 -5.41 9.28 14.91
CA LEU A 119 -5.47 9.13 16.36
C LEU A 119 -6.90 9.34 16.88
N ALA A 120 -7.17 8.80 18.08
CA ALA A 120 -8.39 9.15 18.80
C ALA A 120 -8.48 10.66 19.05
N GLU A 121 -9.68 11.21 19.02
CA GLU A 121 -9.91 12.59 19.43
C GLU A 121 -9.91 12.72 20.97
N GLY A 122 -9.49 13.87 21.50
CA GLY A 122 -9.53 14.15 22.94
C GLY A 122 -8.19 14.11 23.67
N ILE A 123 -8.19 13.78 24.96
CA ILE A 123 -6.98 13.80 25.82
C ILE A 123 -6.13 12.55 25.60
N GLU A 124 -6.76 11.38 25.51
CA GLU A 124 -6.06 10.10 25.33
C GLU A 124 -5.25 10.09 24.03
N GLY A 125 -5.87 10.50 22.92
CA GLY A 125 -5.15 10.62 21.65
C GLY A 125 -4.04 11.67 21.67
N ARG A 126 -4.16 12.74 22.47
CA ARG A 126 -3.08 13.73 22.65
C ARG A 126 -1.88 13.14 23.38
N ILE A 127 -2.09 12.29 24.37
CA ILE A 127 -0.99 11.59 25.08
C ILE A 127 -0.28 10.62 24.14
N VAL A 128 -1.04 9.80 23.40
CA VAL A 128 -0.48 8.87 22.41
C VAL A 128 0.29 9.63 21.33
N LYS A 129 -0.28 10.73 20.82
CA LYS A 129 0.37 11.62 19.85
C LYS A 129 1.70 12.16 20.36
N GLN A 130 1.76 12.69 21.58
CA GLN A 130 3.01 13.26 22.11
C GLN A 130 4.12 12.22 22.18
N SER A 131 3.82 11.02 22.71
CA SER A 131 4.78 9.92 22.76
C SER A 131 5.22 9.45 21.37
N LEU A 132 4.29 9.35 20.43
CA LEU A 132 4.57 8.96 19.06
C LEU A 132 5.46 9.99 18.35
N LEU A 133 5.15 11.28 18.48
CA LEU A 133 5.94 12.35 17.87
C LEU A 133 7.35 12.44 18.47
N ALA A 134 7.49 12.19 19.77
CA ALA A 134 8.81 12.08 20.42
C ALA A 134 9.62 10.93 19.80
N ALA A 135 9.03 9.74 19.70
CA ALA A 135 9.68 8.58 19.10
C ALA A 135 10.06 8.81 17.62
N LEU A 136 9.17 9.41 16.82
CA LEU A 136 9.48 9.75 15.42
C LEU A 136 10.65 10.73 15.32
N THR A 137 10.69 11.74 16.18
CA THR A 137 11.75 12.76 16.20
C THR A 137 13.09 12.16 16.64
N GLU A 138 13.10 11.31 17.67
CA GLU A 138 14.30 10.59 18.14
C GLU A 138 14.91 9.71 17.05
N ASN A 139 14.08 9.10 16.20
CA ASN A 139 14.51 8.26 15.09
C ASN A 139 14.80 9.07 13.80
N GLY A 140 14.74 10.41 13.85
CA GLY A 140 14.99 11.28 12.69
C GLY A 140 13.96 11.14 11.57
N ILE A 141 12.76 10.63 11.86
CA ILE A 141 11.70 10.39 10.89
C ILE A 141 10.93 11.68 10.69
N ARG A 142 10.76 12.10 9.43
CA ARG A 142 10.01 13.32 9.11
C ARG A 142 8.52 13.06 9.23
N TRP A 143 7.80 14.03 9.79
CA TRP A 143 6.35 13.98 9.93
C TRP A 143 5.73 15.37 9.77
N SER A 144 4.45 15.41 9.44
CA SER A 144 3.63 16.62 9.42
C SER A 144 2.25 16.32 9.97
N GLU A 145 1.64 17.28 10.63
CA GLU A 145 0.26 17.18 11.08
C GLU A 145 -0.69 17.72 9.99
N ASP A 146 -1.87 17.12 9.86
CA ASP A 146 -2.94 17.67 9.01
C ASP A 146 -3.45 18.97 9.65
N SER A 147 -3.35 20.08 8.91
CA SER A 147 -3.70 21.42 9.39
C SER A 147 -5.19 21.59 9.68
N VAL A 148 -6.04 20.70 9.16
CA VAL A 148 -7.50 20.72 9.38
C VAL A 148 -7.89 19.71 10.46
N ARG A 149 -7.22 18.55 10.49
CA ARG A 149 -7.53 17.44 11.41
C ARG A 149 -6.33 17.16 12.32
N SER A 150 -6.29 17.79 13.48
CA SER A 150 -5.15 17.70 14.41
C SER A 150 -4.88 16.30 15.00
N HIS A 151 -5.83 15.37 14.82
CA HIS A 151 -5.67 13.96 15.17
C HIS A 151 -5.05 13.13 14.04
N ILE A 152 -4.64 13.74 12.92
CA ILE A 152 -4.01 13.04 11.81
C ILE A 152 -2.56 13.47 11.65
N ILE A 153 -1.68 12.47 11.58
CA ILE A 153 -0.24 12.64 11.39
C ILE A 153 0.17 11.93 10.11
N ARG A 154 0.89 12.64 9.24
CA ARG A 154 1.52 12.07 8.06
C ARG A 154 2.99 11.87 8.35
N VAL A 155 3.47 10.65 8.17
CA VAL A 155 4.85 10.24 8.38
C VAL A 155 5.49 10.01 7.01
N PHE A 156 6.60 10.70 6.74
CA PHE A 156 7.31 10.60 5.47
C PHE A 156 8.40 9.55 5.56
N LEU A 157 8.30 8.56 4.68
CA LEU A 157 9.24 7.47 4.51
C LEU A 157 10.30 7.92 3.51
N LEU A 158 11.49 8.26 4.02
CA LEU A 158 12.66 8.61 3.22
C LEU A 158 13.52 7.37 2.92
#